data_AF-A0A933Q0D9-F1
#
_entry.id   AF-A0A933Q0D9-F1
#
_cell.length_a   1.000
_cell.length_b   1.000
_cell.length_c   1.000
_cell.angle_alpha   90.00
_cell.angle_beta   90.00
_cell.angle_gamma   90.00
#
_symmetry.space_group_name_H-M   'P 1'
#
loop_
_entity.id
_entity.type
_entity.pdbx_description
1 polymer ?
#
loop_
_entity_poly.entity_id
_entity_poly.type
_entity_poly.pdbx_seq_one_letter_code
_entity_poly.pdbx_strand_id
1 'polypeptide(L)'
;MSVIDMNSDGQQPRREMLFSRVFPVAAIVLCNLVPLAGVFFWHVNIHLLVIVFWWESIIVGWINLPKIAMAGGDNTPGLVKFGLMFFFLFHYFGFVLIQGIFIFIVFNKYAGPLSGGLMRLLIGVLAAGHVLSFFTDYIGTKANLKQTPTQQMMKPYGRVVVQQVMVFAGAWGMTAAGLQTNTVLLAVFVAVKTIADIAGHWLELAWRNTEAKTVCSTAK
;
A
#
# COMPACT_ATOMS: atom_id res chain seq x y z
N MET A 1 9.01 52.29 15.50
CA MET A 1 10.15 51.71 16.23
C MET A 1 9.58 50.58 17.09
N SER A 2 9.49 49.35 16.55
CA SER A 2 10.55 48.33 16.53
C SER A 2 10.89 47.89 17.96
N VAL A 3 10.88 46.64 18.39
CA VAL A 3 10.97 45.32 17.74
C VAL A 3 10.27 44.36 18.71
N ILE A 4 9.30 43.57 18.23
CA ILE A 4 8.88 42.36 18.96
C ILE A 4 9.89 41.29 18.57
N ASP A 5 10.60 40.80 19.58
CA ASP A 5 11.65 39.80 19.50
C ASP A 5 11.09 38.50 18.88
N MET A 6 11.38 38.29 17.59
CA MET A 6 11.14 37.03 16.89
C MET A 6 12.33 36.11 17.14
N ASN A 7 12.33 35.42 18.27
CA ASN A 7 13.20 34.26 18.45
C ASN A 7 12.51 33.20 19.32
N SER A 8 11.50 32.52 18.78
CA SER A 8 11.10 31.20 19.25
C SER A 8 11.72 30.17 18.32
N ASP A 9 12.84 29.62 18.78
CA ASP A 9 13.64 28.55 18.20
C ASP A 9 12.81 27.56 17.35
N GLY A 10 12.98 27.68 16.03
CA GLY A 10 12.32 26.89 14.99
C GLY A 10 12.87 25.47 14.85
N GLN A 11 12.97 24.75 15.96
CA GLN A 11 13.46 23.37 16.03
C GLN A 11 12.36 22.45 16.57
N GLN A 12 11.25 22.27 15.84
CA GLN A 12 10.56 20.98 15.95
C GLN A 12 11.50 19.93 15.35
N PRO A 13 12.11 19.04 16.16
CA PRO A 13 13.39 18.48 15.82
C PRO A 13 13.20 17.41 14.75
N ARG A 14 14.03 17.50 13.70
CA ARG A 14 14.24 16.59 12.55
C ARG A 14 13.99 15.10 12.79
N ARG A 15 14.08 14.62 14.04
CA ARG A 15 13.76 13.25 14.49
C ARG A 15 12.29 12.86 14.32
N GLU A 16 11.32 13.75 14.58
CA GLU A 16 9.89 13.43 14.36
C GLU A 16 9.54 13.30 12.87
N MET A 17 10.19 14.11 12.01
CA MET A 17 10.09 14.00 10.56
C MET A 17 10.76 12.74 9.99
N LEU A 18 11.87 12.30 10.58
CA LEU A 18 12.54 11.06 10.18
C LEU A 18 11.75 9.83 10.64
N PHE A 19 11.24 9.80 11.87
CA PHE A 19 10.40 8.71 12.36
C PHE A 19 9.13 8.52 11.52
N SER A 20 8.45 9.61 11.16
CA SER A 20 7.23 9.59 10.33
C SER A 20 7.46 9.23 8.86
N ARG A 21 8.71 9.24 8.37
CA ARG A 21 9.09 8.89 6.99
C ARG A 21 9.77 7.53 6.88
N VAL A 22 10.57 7.16 7.88
CA VAL A 22 11.37 5.93 7.87
C VAL A 22 10.56 4.74 8.36
N PHE A 23 9.66 4.92 9.32
CA PHE A 23 8.83 3.82 9.87
C PHE A 23 7.88 3.21 8.83
N PRO A 24 7.14 3.99 8.01
CA PRO A 24 6.27 3.41 6.99
C PRO A 24 7.06 2.68 5.90
N VAL A 25 8.20 3.24 5.47
CA VAL A 25 9.08 2.61 4.48
C VAL A 25 9.73 1.34 5.04
N ALA A 26 10.17 1.36 6.29
CA ALA A 26 10.71 0.18 6.96
C ALA A 26 9.64 -0.91 7.11
N ALA A 27 8.41 -0.55 7.46
CA ALA A 27 7.29 -1.49 7.50
C ALA A 27 6.99 -2.08 6.11
N ILE A 28 6.97 -1.26 5.05
CA ILE A 28 6.81 -1.72 3.66
C ILE A 28 7.93 -2.69 3.28
N VAL A 29 9.19 -2.34 3.58
CA VAL A 29 10.34 -3.19 3.28
C VAL A 29 10.26 -4.50 4.05
N LEU A 30 10.04 -4.46 5.37
CA LEU A 30 9.94 -5.65 6.21
C LEU A 30 8.79 -6.58 5.79
N CYS A 31 7.61 -6.02 5.47
CA CYS A 31 6.49 -6.79 4.96
C CYS A 31 6.76 -7.42 3.59
N ASN A 32 7.57 -6.78 2.74
CA ASN A 32 7.98 -7.34 1.44
C ASN A 32 9.16 -8.32 1.52
N LEU A 33 9.99 -8.23 2.57
CA LEU A 33 11.07 -9.19 2.83
C LEU A 33 10.54 -10.57 3.23
N VAL A 34 9.35 -10.64 3.82
CA VAL A 34 8.73 -11.91 4.23
C VAL A 34 8.39 -12.80 3.02
N PRO A 35 7.68 -12.31 1.98
CA PRO A 35 7.53 -13.01 0.69
C PRO A 35 8.87 -13.34 0.02
N LEU A 36 9.85 -12.43 0.08
CA LEU A 36 11.18 -12.66 -0.50
C LEU A 36 11.92 -13.81 0.20
N ALA A 37 11.90 -13.85 1.53
CA ALA A 37 12.42 -14.97 2.31
C ALA A 37 11.68 -16.27 1.98
N GLY A 38 10.36 -16.20 1.76
CA GLY A 38 9.54 -17.27 1.18
C GLY A 38 10.16 -17.90 -0.06
N VAL A 39 10.58 -17.08 -1.03
CA VAL A 39 11.18 -17.52 -2.29
C VAL A 39 12.50 -18.28 -2.06
N PHE A 40 13.38 -17.77 -1.19
CA PHE A 40 14.70 -18.36 -0.97
C PHE A 40 14.71 -19.59 -0.06
N PHE A 41 13.93 -19.59 1.02
CA PHE A 41 13.99 -20.64 2.05
C PHE A 41 12.90 -21.71 1.92
N TRP A 42 11.76 -21.37 1.32
CA TRP A 42 10.61 -22.28 1.21
C TRP A 42 10.23 -22.60 -0.25
N HIS A 43 11.06 -22.18 -1.21
CA HIS A 43 10.84 -22.39 -2.65
C HIS A 43 9.43 -21.98 -3.10
N VAL A 44 8.94 -20.86 -2.55
CA VAL A 44 7.61 -20.32 -2.89
C VAL A 44 7.52 -20.11 -4.40
N ASN A 45 6.54 -20.77 -5.02
CA ASN A 45 6.28 -20.62 -6.45
C ASN A 45 5.54 -19.31 -6.77
N ILE A 46 5.52 -18.95 -8.05
CA ILE A 46 4.86 -17.74 -8.55
C ILE A 46 3.36 -17.68 -8.17
N HIS A 47 2.68 -18.83 -8.19
CA HIS A 47 1.25 -18.91 -7.90
C HIS A 47 0.94 -18.46 -6.47
N LEU A 48 1.65 -19.02 -5.48
CA LEU A 48 1.49 -18.66 -4.07
C LEU A 48 1.85 -17.18 -3.84
N LEU A 49 2.91 -16.69 -4.48
CA LEU A 49 3.37 -15.32 -4.34
C LEU A 49 2.33 -14.30 -4.85
N VAL A 50 1.79 -14.54 -6.03
CA VAL A 50 0.76 -13.68 -6.64
C VAL A 50 -0.55 -13.74 -5.83
N ILE A 51 -0.94 -14.90 -5.31
CA ILE A 51 -2.11 -15.04 -4.42
C ILE A 51 -1.93 -14.27 -3.12
N VAL A 52 -0.75 -14.33 -2.48
CA VAL A 52 -0.47 -13.60 -1.24
C VAL A 52 -0.56 -12.09 -1.46
N PHE A 53 0.00 -11.58 -2.56
CA PHE A 53 -0.13 -10.16 -2.92
C PHE A 53 -1.56 -9.76 -3.29
N TRP A 54 -2.33 -10.66 -3.90
CA TRP A 54 -3.75 -10.42 -4.15
C TRP A 54 -4.56 -10.31 -2.85
N TRP A 55 -4.28 -11.18 -1.87
CA TRP A 55 -4.85 -11.08 -0.52
C TRP A 55 -4.45 -9.79 0.19
N GLU A 56 -3.21 -9.31 0.00
CA GLU A 56 -2.78 -8.01 0.52
C GLU A 56 -3.70 -6.88 0.05
N SER A 57 -4.08 -6.88 -1.23
CA SER A 57 -5.00 -5.88 -1.79
C SER A 57 -6.41 -5.96 -1.20
N ILE A 58 -6.90 -7.16 -0.88
CA ILE A 58 -8.18 -7.35 -0.16
C ILE A 58 -8.10 -6.73 1.24
N ILE A 59 -7.04 -7.06 2.00
CA ILE A 59 -6.81 -6.56 3.36
C ILE A 59 -6.76 -5.03 3.37
N VAL A 60 -5.98 -4.44 2.46
CA VAL A 60 -5.87 -2.98 2.31
C VAL A 60 -7.23 -2.35 2.03
N GLY A 61 -8.04 -2.96 1.16
CA GLY A 61 -9.40 -2.50 0.87
C GLY A 61 -10.29 -2.48 2.11
N TRP A 62 -10.32 -3.58 2.86
CA TRP A 62 -11.12 -3.68 4.09
C TRP A 62 -10.70 -2.68 5.16
N ILE A 63 -9.40 -2.49 5.35
CA ILE A 63 -8.87 -1.50 6.30
C ILE A 63 -9.14 -0.07 5.81
N ASN A 64 -9.28 0.17 4.51
CA ASN A 64 -9.53 1.50 3.98
C ASN A 64 -10.96 1.99 4.23
N LEU A 65 -11.96 1.09 4.31
CA LEU A 65 -13.35 1.46 4.60
C LEU A 65 -13.50 2.28 5.90
N PRO A 66 -13.03 1.81 7.08
CA PRO A 66 -13.09 2.62 8.29
C PRO A 66 -12.23 3.89 8.20
N LYS A 67 -11.13 3.89 7.41
CA LYS A 67 -10.38 5.13 7.15
C LYS A 67 -11.22 6.17 6.40
N ILE A 68 -12.02 5.78 5.40
CA ILE A 68 -12.92 6.72 4.70
C ILE A 68 -13.96 7.29 5.67
N ALA A 69 -14.54 6.46 6.54
CA ALA A 69 -15.51 6.91 7.54
C ALA A 69 -14.93 7.96 8.50
N MET A 70 -13.69 7.73 8.96
CA MET A 70 -13.01 8.57 9.95
C MET A 70 -12.27 9.78 9.34
N ALA A 71 -12.17 9.88 8.01
CA ALA A 71 -11.51 11.00 7.35
C ALA A 71 -12.25 12.32 7.63
N GLY A 72 -11.54 13.28 8.23
CA GLY A 72 -12.05 14.56 8.70
C GLY A 72 -11.26 15.76 8.20
N GLY A 73 -10.51 15.61 7.11
CA GLY A 73 -9.74 16.69 6.49
C GLY A 73 -10.59 17.79 5.83
N ASP A 74 -11.90 17.60 5.75
CA ASP A 74 -12.87 18.58 5.26
C ASP A 74 -14.26 18.40 5.92
N ASN A 75 -15.19 19.29 5.58
CA ASN A 75 -16.57 19.26 6.06
C ASN A 75 -17.48 18.31 5.24
N THR A 76 -16.92 17.26 4.63
CA THR A 76 -17.72 16.32 3.82
C THR A 76 -18.85 15.71 4.67
N PRO A 77 -20.13 15.87 4.26
CA PRO A 77 -21.27 15.35 5.01
C PRO A 77 -21.22 13.82 5.17
N GLY A 78 -21.74 13.32 6.28
CA GLY A 78 -21.78 11.88 6.57
C GLY A 78 -22.46 11.04 5.47
N LEU A 79 -23.52 11.57 4.85
CA LEU A 79 -24.20 10.91 3.72
C LEU A 79 -23.28 10.74 2.50
N VAL A 80 -22.44 11.73 2.21
CA VAL A 80 -21.45 11.66 1.12
C VAL A 80 -20.37 10.64 1.46
N LYS A 81 -19.88 10.62 2.72
CA LYS A 81 -18.92 9.58 3.17
C LYS A 81 -19.50 8.17 3.01
N PHE A 82 -20.77 7.98 3.35
CA PHE A 82 -21.46 6.71 3.15
C PHE A 82 -21.51 6.32 1.66
N GLY A 83 -21.87 7.25 0.79
CA GLY A 83 -21.82 7.05 -0.66
C GLY A 83 -20.43 6.67 -1.16
N LEU A 84 -19.38 7.34 -0.67
CA LEU A 84 -17.98 7.02 -1.02
C LEU A 84 -17.55 5.63 -0.54
N MET A 85 -17.94 5.22 0.67
CA MET A 85 -17.67 3.86 1.17
C MET A 85 -18.36 2.80 0.32
N PHE A 86 -19.63 3.03 -0.06
CA PHE A 86 -20.37 2.12 -0.93
C PHE A 86 -19.72 2.03 -2.31
N PHE A 87 -19.43 3.18 -2.94
CA PHE A 87 -18.72 3.21 -4.21
C PHE A 87 -17.37 2.49 -4.12
N PHE A 88 -16.59 2.76 -3.07
CA PHE A 88 -15.30 2.10 -2.85
C PHE A 88 -15.47 0.59 -2.72
N LEU A 89 -16.44 0.12 -1.92
CA LEU A 89 -16.71 -1.30 -1.73
C LEU A 89 -16.98 -2.01 -3.07
N PHE A 90 -17.83 -1.45 -3.94
CA PHE A 90 -18.13 -2.11 -5.22
C PHE A 90 -17.02 -1.93 -6.26
N HIS A 91 -16.48 -0.72 -6.40
CA HIS A 91 -15.53 -0.41 -7.46
C HIS A 91 -14.16 -1.02 -7.17
N TYR A 92 -13.61 -0.80 -5.98
CA TYR A 92 -12.30 -1.33 -5.60
C TYR A 92 -12.32 -2.86 -5.55
N PHE A 93 -13.29 -3.47 -4.84
CA PHE A 93 -13.35 -4.93 -4.78
C PHE A 93 -13.78 -5.55 -6.11
N GLY A 94 -14.51 -4.83 -6.97
CA GLY A 94 -14.76 -5.26 -8.35
C GLY A 94 -13.46 -5.42 -9.14
N PHE A 95 -12.54 -4.46 -9.07
CA PHE A 95 -11.22 -4.59 -9.71
C PHE A 95 -10.39 -5.72 -9.11
N VAL A 96 -10.36 -5.82 -7.77
CA VAL A 96 -9.63 -6.90 -7.08
C VAL A 96 -10.21 -8.27 -7.46
N LEU A 97 -11.53 -8.40 -7.59
CA LEU A 97 -12.18 -9.63 -8.03
C LEU A 97 -11.80 -10.00 -9.46
N ILE A 98 -11.90 -9.06 -10.40
CA ILE A 98 -11.51 -9.29 -11.81
C ILE A 98 -10.05 -9.73 -11.88
N GLN A 99 -9.16 -9.08 -11.14
CA GLN A 99 -7.76 -9.48 -11.06
C GLN A 99 -7.59 -10.90 -10.49
N GLY A 100 -8.36 -11.26 -9.45
CA GLY A 100 -8.36 -12.61 -8.88
C GLY A 100 -8.75 -13.68 -9.90
N ILE A 101 -9.74 -13.39 -10.75
CA ILE A 101 -10.14 -14.26 -11.86
C ILE A 101 -8.99 -14.44 -12.87
N PHE A 102 -8.32 -13.35 -13.26
CA PHE A 102 -7.13 -13.44 -14.12
C PHE A 102 -6.02 -14.28 -13.49
N ILE A 103 -5.76 -14.10 -12.20
CA ILE A 103 -4.75 -14.85 -11.48
C ILE A 103 -5.10 -16.35 -11.50
N PHE A 104 -6.36 -16.70 -11.26
CA PHE A 104 -6.82 -18.08 -11.30
C PHE A 104 -6.63 -18.69 -12.69
N ILE A 105 -7.04 -17.99 -13.75
CA ILE A 105 -6.91 -18.49 -15.13
C ILE A 105 -5.44 -18.69 -15.52
N VAL A 106 -4.55 -17.75 -15.18
CA VAL A 106 -3.16 -17.76 -15.65
C VAL A 106 -2.24 -18.61 -14.77
N PHE A 107 -2.41 -18.56 -13.44
CA PHE A 107 -1.43 -19.11 -12.49
C PHE A 107 -1.83 -20.43 -11.84
N ASN A 108 -3.10 -20.85 -11.90
CA ASN A 108 -3.55 -22.06 -11.21
C ASN A 108 -2.81 -23.34 -11.66
N LYS A 109 -2.35 -23.38 -12.92
CA LYS A 109 -1.51 -24.48 -13.42
C LYS A 109 -0.11 -24.57 -12.79
N TYR A 110 0.35 -23.53 -12.12
CA TYR A 110 1.62 -23.49 -11.38
C TYR A 110 1.40 -23.66 -9.86
N ALA A 111 0.20 -24.05 -9.44
CA ALA A 111 -0.07 -24.39 -8.06
C ALA A 111 0.75 -25.62 -7.67
N GLY A 112 1.84 -25.40 -6.94
CA GLY A 112 2.52 -26.47 -6.20
C GLY A 112 1.74 -26.88 -4.96
N PRO A 113 2.24 -27.87 -4.17
CA PRO A 113 1.65 -28.24 -2.89
C PRO A 113 1.50 -26.99 -2.01
N LEU A 114 0.27 -26.50 -1.89
CA LEU A 114 -0.01 -25.36 -1.04
C LEU A 114 0.20 -25.82 0.40
N SER A 115 1.30 -25.39 1.04
CA SER A 115 1.33 -25.40 2.49
C SER A 115 0.34 -24.31 2.93
N GLY A 116 -0.94 -24.68 3.04
CA GLY A 116 -2.00 -23.75 3.46
C GLY A 116 -1.62 -23.05 4.77
N GLY A 117 -0.77 -23.69 5.60
CA GLY A 117 -0.12 -23.07 6.76
C GLY A 117 0.76 -21.87 6.40
N LEU A 118 1.70 -21.99 5.46
CA LEU A 118 2.56 -20.88 5.02
C LEU A 118 1.74 -19.76 4.40
N MET A 119 0.76 -20.08 3.55
CA MET A 119 -0.13 -19.07 2.96
C MET A 119 -0.85 -18.25 4.03
N ARG A 120 -1.48 -18.93 5.01
CA ARG A 120 -2.17 -18.25 6.13
C ARG A 120 -1.20 -17.43 6.98
N LEU A 121 0.02 -17.93 7.21
CA LEU A 121 1.06 -17.19 7.94
C LEU A 121 1.44 -15.90 7.21
N LEU A 122 1.75 -15.97 5.92
CA LEU A 122 2.12 -14.81 5.11
C LEU A 122 1.00 -13.76 5.08
N ILE A 123 -0.25 -14.20 4.83
CA ILE A 123 -1.43 -13.32 4.87
C ILE A 123 -1.60 -12.69 6.26
N GLY A 124 -1.45 -13.48 7.33
CA GLY A 124 -1.56 -13.01 8.70
C GLY A 124 -0.52 -11.96 9.06
N VAL A 125 0.74 -12.15 8.65
CA VAL A 125 1.82 -11.17 8.86
C VAL A 125 1.55 -9.87 8.11
N LEU A 126 1.11 -9.95 6.85
CA LEU A 126 0.74 -8.77 6.08
C LEU A 126 -0.46 -8.04 6.70
N ALA A 127 -1.49 -8.78 7.12
CA ALA A 127 -2.65 -8.23 7.79
C ALA A 127 -2.26 -7.50 9.08
N ALA A 128 -1.43 -8.13 9.92
CA ALA A 128 -0.93 -7.53 11.15
C ALA A 128 -0.18 -6.22 10.87
N GLY A 129 0.67 -6.18 9.83
CA GLY A 129 1.38 -4.96 9.42
C GLY A 129 0.43 -3.80 9.06
N HIS A 130 -0.60 -4.08 8.25
CA HIS A 130 -1.57 -3.05 7.85
C HIS A 130 -2.48 -2.61 9.01
N VAL A 131 -2.85 -3.52 9.91
CA VAL A 131 -3.62 -3.20 11.12
C VAL A 131 -2.80 -2.34 12.08
N LEU A 132 -1.52 -2.67 12.30
CA LEU A 132 -0.63 -1.86 13.12
C LEU A 132 -0.50 -0.44 12.54
N SER A 133 -0.24 -0.30 11.24
CA SER A 133 -0.16 1.01 10.57
C SER A 133 -1.49 1.80 10.66
N PHE A 134 -2.64 1.13 10.65
CA PHE A 134 -3.92 1.79 10.92
C PHE A 134 -3.97 2.43 12.31
N PHE A 135 -3.55 1.72 13.36
CA PHE A 135 -3.58 2.27 14.71
C PHE A 135 -2.46 3.29 14.98
N THR A 136 -1.23 2.99 14.56
CA THR A 136 -0.07 3.86 14.85
C THR A 136 -0.03 5.08 13.95
N ASP A 137 -0.20 4.88 12.64
CA ASP A 137 0.04 5.94 11.67
C ASP A 137 -1.25 6.69 11.37
N TYR A 138 -2.36 5.99 11.13
CA TYR A 138 -3.60 6.65 10.74
C TYR A 138 -4.31 7.32 11.92
N ILE A 139 -4.47 6.60 13.04
CA ILE A 139 -5.07 7.12 14.27
C ILE A 139 -4.02 7.87 15.12
N GLY A 140 -2.90 7.23 15.43
CA GLY A 140 -1.90 7.77 16.36
C GLY A 140 -1.30 9.11 15.94
N THR A 141 -1.06 9.32 14.64
CA THR A 141 -0.54 10.61 14.12
C THR A 141 -1.64 11.62 13.76
N LYS A 142 -2.91 11.29 14.05
CA LYS A 142 -4.10 12.06 13.66
C LYS A 142 -4.18 12.32 12.15
N ALA A 143 -3.69 11.39 11.33
CA ALA A 143 -3.76 11.52 9.88
C ALA A 143 -5.22 11.53 9.40
N ASN A 144 -6.12 10.83 10.11
CA ASN A 144 -7.55 10.87 9.90
C ASN A 144 -8.13 12.28 9.87
N LEU A 145 -7.63 13.20 10.70
CA LEU A 145 -8.10 14.59 10.75
C LEU A 145 -7.57 15.47 9.61
N LYS A 146 -6.57 14.99 8.86
CA LYS A 146 -5.88 15.76 7.81
C LYS A 146 -6.30 15.34 6.40
N GLN A 147 -6.81 14.13 6.24
CA GLN A 147 -7.15 13.58 4.92
C GLN A 147 -8.62 13.75 4.62
N THR A 148 -8.96 14.18 3.41
CA THR A 148 -10.36 14.20 2.97
C THR A 148 -10.85 12.78 2.68
N PRO A 149 -12.16 12.50 2.79
CA PRO A 149 -12.71 11.18 2.47
C PRO A 149 -12.40 10.75 1.03
N THR A 150 -12.45 11.69 0.08
CA THR A 150 -12.12 11.44 -1.33
C THR A 150 -10.64 11.08 -1.52
N GLN A 151 -9.72 11.81 -0.87
CA GLN A 151 -8.30 11.46 -0.90
C GLN A 151 -8.07 10.07 -0.31
N GLN A 152 -8.70 9.77 0.83
CA GLN A 152 -8.57 8.47 1.50
C GLN A 152 -9.12 7.32 0.64
N MET A 153 -10.22 7.55 -0.08
CA MET A 153 -10.81 6.58 -1.00
C MET A 153 -9.82 6.20 -2.12
N MET A 154 -9.08 7.17 -2.66
CA MET A 154 -8.17 6.95 -3.78
C MET A 154 -6.84 6.29 -3.39
N LYS A 155 -6.44 6.33 -2.12
CA LYS A 155 -5.14 5.82 -1.67
C LYS A 155 -4.82 4.38 -2.10
N PRO A 156 -5.74 3.40 -2.00
CA PRO A 156 -5.43 2.02 -2.38
C PRO A 156 -5.28 1.79 -3.89
N TYR A 157 -5.79 2.68 -4.75
CA TYR A 157 -5.83 2.46 -6.20
C TYR A 157 -4.44 2.41 -6.84
N GLY A 158 -3.51 3.25 -6.39
CA GLY A 158 -2.14 3.26 -6.90
C GLY A 158 -1.46 1.89 -6.74
N ARG A 159 -1.70 1.22 -5.60
CA ARG A 159 -1.19 -0.13 -5.34
C ARG A 159 -1.81 -1.17 -6.28
N VAL A 160 -3.13 -1.13 -6.47
CA VAL A 160 -3.81 -2.08 -7.37
C VAL A 160 -3.31 -1.93 -8.81
N VAL A 161 -3.13 -0.70 -9.29
CA VAL A 161 -2.60 -0.45 -10.64
C VAL A 161 -1.19 -0.99 -10.79
N VAL A 162 -0.29 -0.70 -9.84
CA VAL A 162 1.06 -1.27 -9.83
C VAL A 162 1.02 -2.79 -9.85
N GLN A 163 0.14 -3.39 -9.03
CA GLN A 163 -0.02 -4.84 -8.98
C GLN A 163 -0.58 -5.42 -10.27
N GLN A 164 -1.52 -4.75 -10.94
CA GLN A 164 -2.01 -5.17 -12.26
C GLN A 164 -0.87 -5.18 -13.27
N VAL A 165 -0.12 -4.09 -13.39
CA VAL A 165 1.02 -4.01 -14.31
C VAL A 165 2.07 -5.07 -13.98
N MET A 166 2.37 -5.28 -12.71
CA MET A 166 3.38 -6.22 -12.25
C MET A 166 2.98 -7.68 -12.52
N VAL A 167 1.72 -8.05 -12.24
CA VAL A 167 1.18 -9.38 -12.55
C VAL A 167 1.10 -9.58 -14.07
N PHE A 168 0.61 -8.60 -14.84
CA PHE A 168 0.56 -8.74 -16.30
C PHE A 168 1.96 -8.81 -16.91
N ALA A 169 2.88 -7.89 -16.60
CA ALA A 169 4.19 -7.85 -17.24
C ALA A 169 5.12 -8.96 -16.73
N GLY A 170 5.30 -9.06 -15.41
CA GLY A 170 6.27 -9.98 -14.82
C GLY A 170 5.81 -11.42 -14.96
N ALA A 171 4.54 -11.68 -14.70
CA ALA A 171 4.06 -13.04 -14.64
C ALA A 171 3.63 -13.57 -16.03
N TRP A 172 3.25 -12.73 -17.00
CA TRP A 172 3.27 -13.12 -18.42
C TRP A 172 4.69 -13.40 -18.92
N GLY A 173 5.65 -12.51 -18.65
CA GLY A 173 7.03 -12.66 -19.11
C GLY A 173 7.68 -13.95 -18.62
N MET A 174 7.55 -14.25 -17.31
CA MET A 174 8.07 -15.48 -16.72
C MET A 174 7.38 -16.75 -17.25
N THR A 175 6.07 -16.67 -17.52
CA THR A 175 5.32 -17.82 -18.02
C THR A 175 5.59 -18.10 -19.49
N ALA A 176 5.73 -17.06 -20.32
CA ALA A 176 6.13 -17.19 -21.73
C ALA A 176 7.57 -17.72 -21.88
N ALA A 177 8.47 -17.35 -20.96
CA ALA A 177 9.85 -17.84 -20.97
C ALA A 177 10.03 -19.26 -20.39
N GLY A 178 9.00 -19.85 -19.78
CA GLY A 178 9.12 -21.17 -19.14
C GLY A 178 9.92 -21.18 -17.84
N LEU A 179 10.07 -20.02 -17.18
CA LEU A 179 10.97 -19.83 -16.03
C LEU A 179 10.21 -19.61 -14.71
N GLN A 180 9.06 -20.27 -14.54
CA GLN A 180 8.12 -19.98 -13.45
C GLN A 180 8.62 -20.42 -12.06
N THR A 181 9.61 -21.32 -12.02
CA THR A 181 10.28 -21.80 -10.81
C THR A 181 11.66 -21.19 -10.59
N ASN A 182 12.11 -20.31 -11.50
CA ASN A 182 13.43 -19.71 -11.40
C ASN A 182 13.48 -18.73 -10.22
N THR A 183 14.22 -19.10 -9.17
CA THR A 183 14.34 -18.35 -7.92
C THR A 183 14.86 -16.93 -8.15
N VAL A 184 15.77 -16.72 -9.12
CA VAL A 184 16.32 -15.39 -9.43
C VAL A 184 15.25 -14.48 -10.01
N LEU A 185 14.42 -14.98 -10.93
CA LEU A 185 13.35 -14.19 -11.54
C LEU A 185 12.20 -13.90 -10.56
N LEU A 186 11.88 -14.84 -9.66
CA LEU A 186 10.94 -14.60 -8.57
C LEU A 186 11.46 -13.54 -7.60
N ALA A 187 12.75 -13.59 -7.26
CA ALA A 187 13.38 -12.56 -6.45
C ALA A 187 13.38 -11.19 -7.13
N VAL A 188 13.64 -11.13 -8.45
CA VAL A 188 13.54 -9.89 -9.24
C VAL A 188 12.09 -9.37 -9.26
N PHE A 189 11.09 -10.24 -9.43
CA PHE A 189 9.68 -9.86 -9.39
C PHE A 189 9.30 -9.22 -8.06
N VAL A 190 9.70 -9.83 -6.93
CA VAL A 190 9.49 -9.27 -5.59
C VAL A 190 10.26 -7.97 -5.40
N ALA A 191 11.50 -7.88 -5.91
CA ALA A 191 12.29 -6.66 -5.85
C ALA A 191 11.64 -5.52 -6.63
N VAL A 192 11.18 -5.76 -7.86
CA VAL A 192 10.46 -4.79 -8.69
C VAL A 192 9.19 -4.31 -7.98
N LYS A 193 8.42 -5.23 -7.39
CA LYS A 193 7.24 -4.87 -6.58
C LYS A 193 7.63 -3.97 -5.41
N THR A 194 8.68 -4.35 -4.67
CA THR A 194 9.16 -3.59 -3.51
C THR A 194 9.60 -2.19 -3.92
N ILE A 195 10.32 -2.06 -5.04
CA ILE A 195 10.74 -0.77 -5.60
C ILE A 195 9.50 0.05 -5.99
N ALA A 196 8.50 -0.55 -6.62
CA ALA A 196 7.28 0.15 -7.02
C ALA A 196 6.46 0.63 -5.82
N ASP A 197 6.36 -0.17 -4.74
CA ASP A 197 5.74 0.24 -3.48
C ASP A 197 6.48 1.44 -2.86
N ILE A 198 7.82 1.38 -2.84
CA ILE A 198 8.69 2.45 -2.34
C ILE A 198 8.50 3.71 -3.19
N ALA A 199 8.55 3.60 -4.52
CA ALA A 199 8.35 4.71 -5.45
C ALA A 199 6.97 5.36 -5.28
N GLY A 200 5.91 4.55 -5.09
CA GLY A 200 4.58 5.04 -4.79
C GLY A 200 4.55 5.87 -3.50
N HIS A 201 5.26 5.43 -2.46
CA HIS A 201 5.38 6.18 -1.21
C HIS A 201 6.13 7.52 -1.40
N TRP A 202 7.23 7.53 -2.15
CA TRP A 202 7.98 8.77 -2.44
C TRP A 202 7.16 9.75 -3.29
N LEU A 203 6.37 9.26 -4.25
CA LEU A 203 5.49 10.09 -5.06
C LEU A 203 4.42 10.77 -4.20
N GLU A 204 3.86 10.05 -3.23
CA GLU A 204 2.91 10.61 -2.26
C GLU A 204 3.55 11.74 -1.43
N LEU A 205 4.82 11.60 -1.04
CA LEU A 205 5.55 12.64 -0.31
C LEU A 205 5.86 13.86 -1.20
N ALA A 206 6.22 13.64 -2.46
CA ALA A 206 6.47 14.72 -3.42
C ALA A 206 5.21 15.55 -3.65
N TRP A 207 4.06 14.88 -3.88
CA TRP A 207 2.77 15.52 -4.08
C TRP A 207 2.36 16.41 -2.90
N ARG A 208 2.51 15.91 -1.67
CA ARG A 208 2.19 16.65 -0.43
C ARG A 208 3.04 17.91 -0.26
N ASN A 209 4.31 17.88 -0.67
CA ASN A 209 5.18 19.05 -0.60
C ASN A 209 4.84 20.11 -1.65
N THR A 210 4.36 19.72 -2.83
CA THR A 210 3.89 20.67 -3.85
C THR A 210 2.58 21.34 -3.43
N GLU A 211 1.59 20.60 -2.94
CA GLU A 211 0.34 21.20 -2.46
C GLU A 211 0.56 22.19 -1.32
N ALA A 212 1.44 21.86 -0.36
CA ALA A 212 1.77 22.75 0.75
C ALA A 212 2.39 24.08 0.28
N LYS A 213 3.19 24.06 -0.79
CA LYS A 213 3.80 25.27 -1.37
C LYS A 213 2.77 26.12 -2.11
N THR A 214 1.85 25.50 -2.84
CA THR A 214 0.83 26.22 -3.61
C THR A 214 -0.15 26.95 -2.69
N VAL A 215 -0.61 26.32 -1.61
CA VAL A 215 -1.52 26.94 -0.62
C VAL A 215 -0.87 28.13 0.09
N CYS A 216 0.43 28.07 0.38
CA CYS A 216 1.15 29.18 1.01
C CYS A 216 1.39 30.36 0.04
N SER A 217 1.39 30.09 -1.27
CA SER A 217 1.55 31.10 -2.33
C SER A 217 0.25 31.85 -2.63
N THR A 218 -0.91 31.22 -2.55
CA THR A 218 -2.22 31.85 -2.82
C THR A 218 -2.83 32.54 -1.60
N ALA A 219 -2.27 32.31 -0.39
CA ALA A 219 -2.65 32.99 0.84
C ALA A 219 -1.92 34.33 1.07
N LYS A 220 -1.06 34.75 0.13
CA LYS A 220 -0.42 36.08 0.09
C LYS A 220 -1.05 36.93 -1.00
#